data_AF-A0A395M9Y3-F1
#
_entry.id   AF-A0A395M9Y3-F1
#
_cell.length_a   1.000
_cell.length_b   1.000
_cell.length_c   1.000
_cell.angle_alpha   90.00
_cell.angle_beta   90.00
_cell.angle_gamma   90.00
#
_symmetry.space_group_name_H-M   'P 1'
#
loop_
_entity.id
_entity.type
_entity.pdbx_description
1 polymer ?
#
loop_
_entity_poly.entity_id
_entity_poly.type
_entity_poly.pdbx_seq_one_letter_code
_entity_poly.pdbx_strand_id
1 'polypeptide(L)'
;MKSSLFLTTLAYYNAYAFPGVDKLLHEFARRQDAPQSRQMIGDLVKGATTEVGRRYIKYLQPYQKSNDADNPDLLPPGPLNSMACRRDTCCVWDYIQSDLTEILIENDGTCNRLARQAVRLGFHDAGAWSQTSRTGGADGSLLLSSNEMSQSINNGMQDIRDVGLEILDRYQGFGISAGDLVQFMHNVAVVVCPLGPRILTFIGRTDNDESPAGLLPTNNLSADRMIEVFANKTFGTRDLVAVVGAHTTAGQFFVDTNRAGAPLDTTPGVWDINYYREVLTDSPPRF
;
A
#
# COMPACT_ATOMS: atom_id res chain seq x y z
N MET A 1 70.11 27.78 6.48
CA MET A 1 70.28 26.49 5.75
C MET A 1 69.46 25.45 6.51
N LYS A 2 68.44 24.74 6.01
CA LYS A 2 67.81 24.56 4.70
C LYS A 2 66.31 24.21 4.94
N SER A 3 65.47 24.56 3.97
CA SER A 3 64.02 24.28 3.87
C SER A 3 63.67 22.81 3.58
N SER A 4 62.42 22.40 3.89
CA SER A 4 61.46 21.64 3.04
C SER A 4 60.22 21.28 3.87
N LEU A 5 59.06 21.93 3.68
CA LEU A 5 57.95 21.70 2.73
C LEU A 5 57.11 20.41 2.94
N PHE A 6 55.82 20.68 3.22
CA PHE A 6 54.57 19.91 3.16
C PHE A 6 54.50 18.67 2.24
N LEU A 7 53.64 17.71 2.61
CA LEU A 7 52.56 17.25 1.72
C LEU A 7 51.42 16.53 2.49
N THR A 8 50.26 17.17 2.51
CA THR A 8 48.94 16.56 2.78
C THR A 8 48.51 15.74 1.56
N THR A 9 48.32 14.44 1.69
CA THR A 9 47.77 13.58 0.64
C THR A 9 46.24 13.63 0.65
N LEU A 10 45.68 14.43 -0.26
CA LEU A 10 44.31 14.28 -0.77
C LEU A 10 44.27 13.00 -1.62
N ALA A 11 43.53 11.98 -1.16
CA ALA A 11 43.15 10.86 -2.00
C ALA A 11 42.04 11.33 -2.95
N TYR A 12 42.46 11.85 -4.11
CA TYR A 12 41.61 11.96 -5.29
C TYR A 12 41.20 10.56 -5.73
N TYR A 13 39.95 10.18 -5.50
CA TYR A 13 39.34 9.08 -6.24
C TYR A 13 39.17 9.53 -7.69
N ASN A 14 40.04 9.02 -8.56
CA ASN A 14 39.86 9.08 -10.01
C ASN A 14 38.64 8.23 -10.37
N ALA A 15 37.47 8.87 -10.50
CA ALA A 15 36.36 8.29 -11.22
C ALA A 15 36.71 8.29 -12.70
N TYR A 16 37.09 7.13 -13.24
CA TYR A 16 37.15 6.93 -14.69
C TYR A 16 35.72 7.03 -15.23
N ALA A 17 35.34 8.22 -15.72
CA ALA A 17 34.12 8.40 -16.47
C ALA A 17 34.27 7.63 -17.79
N PHE A 18 33.59 6.49 -17.92
CA PHE A 18 33.53 5.77 -19.19
C PHE A 18 32.69 6.58 -20.21
N PRO A 19 32.99 6.50 -21.52
CA PRO A 19 32.20 7.18 -22.54
C PRO A 19 30.71 6.82 -22.41
N GLY A 20 29.85 7.82 -22.23
CA GLY A 20 28.42 7.62 -21.99
C GLY A 20 27.98 7.72 -20.53
N VAL A 21 28.88 7.95 -19.56
CA VAL A 21 28.49 8.31 -18.18
C VAL A 21 27.61 9.57 -18.15
N ASP A 22 27.89 10.54 -19.02
CA ASP A 22 27.08 11.75 -19.19
C ASP A 22 25.66 11.42 -19.67
N LYS A 23 25.53 10.50 -20.64
CA LYS A 23 24.21 10.03 -21.12
C LYS A 23 23.49 9.22 -20.05
N LEU A 24 24.22 8.35 -19.34
CA LEU A 24 23.69 7.57 -18.23
C LEU A 24 23.24 8.46 -17.07
N LEU A 25 24.03 9.48 -16.72
CA LEU A 25 23.68 10.48 -15.70
C LEU A 25 22.55 11.39 -16.16
N HIS A 26 22.49 11.76 -17.44
CA HIS A 26 21.33 12.47 -18.01
C HIS A 26 20.09 11.59 -18.05
N GLU A 27 20.23 10.30 -18.30
CA GLU A 27 19.14 9.34 -18.28
C GLU A 27 18.67 9.09 -16.85
N PHE A 28 19.58 8.96 -15.88
CA PHE A 28 19.25 8.94 -14.45
C PHE A 28 18.61 10.24 -13.98
N ALA A 29 19.08 11.40 -14.44
CA ALA A 29 18.48 12.70 -14.13
C ALA A 29 17.13 12.92 -14.82
N ARG A 30 16.88 12.31 -15.98
CA ARG A 30 15.56 12.27 -16.64
C ARG A 30 14.62 11.25 -16.00
N ARG A 31 15.14 10.15 -15.48
CA ARG A 31 14.39 9.09 -14.76
C ARG A 31 14.12 9.45 -13.30
N GLN A 32 14.90 10.36 -12.73
CA GLN A 32 14.55 11.05 -11.51
C GLN A 32 13.45 12.05 -11.85
N ASP A 33 12.20 11.67 -11.58
CA ASP A 33 11.06 12.58 -11.63
C ASP A 33 11.45 13.92 -11.00
N ALA A 34 11.03 15.02 -11.62
CA ALA A 34 11.03 16.34 -10.97
C ALA A 34 10.41 16.17 -9.57
N PRO A 35 10.93 16.84 -8.53
CA PRO A 35 10.45 16.64 -7.16
C PRO A 35 8.94 16.79 -7.15
N GLN A 36 8.24 15.65 -7.07
CA GLN A 36 6.80 15.66 -7.10
C GLN A 36 6.36 16.28 -5.79
N SER A 37 5.75 17.44 -5.91
CA SER A 37 4.87 17.95 -4.86
C SER A 37 3.82 16.86 -4.64
N ARG A 38 3.99 16.04 -3.60
CA ARG A 38 2.93 15.20 -3.05
C ARG A 38 1.74 16.12 -2.81
N GLN A 39 0.76 16.07 -3.71
CA GLN A 39 -0.39 16.94 -3.64
C GLN A 39 -1.28 16.43 -2.52
N MET A 40 -1.70 17.33 -1.64
CA MET A 40 -2.69 16.97 -0.63
C MET A 40 -4.00 16.60 -1.34
N ILE A 41 -4.69 15.58 -0.84
CA ILE A 41 -5.95 15.10 -1.42
C ILE A 41 -7.14 15.55 -0.58
N GLY A 42 -8.32 15.62 -1.19
CA GLY A 42 -9.58 15.85 -0.49
C GLY A 42 -9.63 17.14 0.32
N ASP A 43 -10.11 17.04 1.56
CA ASP A 43 -10.23 18.15 2.51
C ASP A 43 -8.87 18.66 3.01
N LEU A 44 -7.83 17.83 2.99
CA LEU A 44 -6.47 18.21 3.40
C LEU A 44 -5.84 19.30 2.54
N VAL A 45 -6.36 19.55 1.32
CA VAL A 45 -5.99 20.70 0.48
C VAL A 45 -6.26 22.02 1.21
N LYS A 46 -7.29 22.06 2.06
CA LYS A 46 -7.68 23.23 2.87
C LYS A 46 -6.96 23.27 4.23
N GLY A 47 -6.13 22.27 4.53
CA GLY A 47 -5.47 22.07 5.81
C GLY A 47 -6.21 21.11 6.75
N ALA A 48 -5.48 20.48 7.67
CA ALA A 48 -6.03 19.51 8.60
C ALA A 48 -6.61 20.14 9.87
N THR A 49 -7.87 19.83 10.15
CA THR A 49 -8.59 20.28 11.36
C THR A 49 -8.42 19.32 12.53
N THR A 50 -8.22 18.02 12.27
CA THR A 50 -8.02 16.97 13.29
C THR A 50 -6.54 16.76 13.60
N GLU A 51 -6.24 16.18 14.77
CA GLU A 51 -4.87 15.80 15.15
C GLU A 51 -4.32 14.70 14.22
N VAL A 52 -5.14 13.69 13.92
CA VAL A 52 -4.82 12.63 12.94
C VAL A 52 -4.47 13.23 11.59
N GLY A 53 -5.30 14.15 11.08
CA GLY A 53 -5.05 14.85 9.83
C GLY A 53 -3.72 15.60 9.86
N ARG A 54 -3.43 16.36 10.93
CA ARG A 54 -2.14 17.07 11.07
C ARG A 54 -0.94 16.12 11.08
N ARG A 55 -1.05 14.97 11.75
CA ARG A 55 -0.02 13.93 11.75
C ARG A 55 0.15 13.31 10.36
N TYR A 56 -0.94 13.09 9.64
CA TYR A 56 -0.93 12.60 8.27
C TYR A 56 -0.24 13.59 7.30
N ILE A 57 -0.55 14.89 7.38
CA ILE A 57 0.15 15.91 6.58
C ILE A 57 1.67 15.85 6.84
N LYS A 58 2.08 15.76 8.11
CA LYS A 58 3.50 15.64 8.48
C LYS A 58 4.13 14.36 7.93
N TYR A 59 3.42 13.24 8.00
CA TYR A 59 3.87 11.95 7.46
C TYR A 59 4.07 11.98 5.94
N LEU A 60 3.22 12.71 5.21
CA LEU A 60 3.35 12.87 3.76
C LEU A 60 4.51 13.78 3.34
N GLN A 61 5.14 14.55 4.23
CA GLN A 61 6.28 15.38 3.84
C GLN A 61 7.51 14.51 3.47
N PRO A 62 8.37 14.97 2.52
CA PRO A 62 9.52 14.20 2.10
C PRO A 62 10.43 13.87 3.28
N TYR A 63 10.65 12.59 3.53
CA TYR A 63 11.76 12.09 4.33
C TYR A 63 11.71 12.43 5.83
N GLN A 64 10.57 12.23 6.49
CA GLN A 64 10.58 11.92 7.92
C GLN A 64 10.34 10.43 8.11
N LYS A 65 11.39 9.71 8.54
CA LYS A 65 11.21 8.43 9.20
C LYS A 65 10.27 8.71 10.39
N SER A 66 9.14 8.02 10.47
CA SER A 66 8.31 8.10 11.66
C SER A 66 9.18 7.68 12.83
N ASN A 67 9.40 8.58 13.79
CA ASN A 67 10.05 8.26 15.07
C ASN A 67 9.08 7.50 16.00
N ASP A 68 8.04 6.90 15.43
CA ASP A 68 7.14 6.05 16.17
C ASP A 68 7.95 4.80 16.51
N ALA A 69 8.33 4.68 17.78
CA ALA A 69 9.08 3.54 18.26
C ALA A 69 8.27 2.28 17.95
N ASP A 70 8.86 1.37 17.16
CA ASP A 70 8.37 0.01 17.07
C ASP A 70 8.42 -0.58 18.48
N ASN A 71 7.28 -0.59 19.16
CA ASN A 71 7.13 -1.28 20.43
C ASN A 71 6.43 -2.61 20.15
N PRO A 72 7.18 -3.72 20.01
CA PRO A 72 6.59 -5.04 19.79
C PRO A 72 5.77 -5.52 21.00
N ASP A 73 5.91 -4.88 22.16
CA ASP A 73 5.23 -5.23 23.41
C ASP A 73 4.01 -4.32 23.69
N LEU A 74 3.49 -3.61 22.68
CA LEU A 74 2.26 -2.83 22.86
C LEU A 74 1.08 -3.80 23.05
N LEU A 75 0.65 -3.95 24.29
CA LEU A 75 -0.53 -4.73 24.67
C LEU A 75 -1.75 -3.82 24.86
N PRO A 76 -2.96 -4.35 24.63
CA PRO A 76 -4.17 -3.58 24.88
C PRO A 76 -4.25 -3.25 26.39
N PRO A 77 -4.72 -2.05 26.76
CA PRO A 77 -4.73 -1.60 28.15
C PRO A 77 -5.71 -2.38 29.06
N GLY A 78 -6.45 -3.34 28.50
CA GLY A 78 -7.32 -4.26 29.22
C GLY A 78 -8.24 -5.04 28.27
N PRO A 79 -9.18 -5.84 28.82
CA PRO A 79 -10.20 -6.53 28.03
C PRO A 79 -10.99 -5.57 27.13
N LEU A 80 -11.45 -6.04 25.96
CA LEU A 80 -12.16 -5.23 24.96
C LEU A 80 -13.33 -4.40 25.54
N ASN A 81 -14.13 -4.99 26.42
CA ASN A 81 -15.28 -4.33 27.06
C ASN A 81 -14.93 -3.46 28.29
N SER A 82 -13.66 -3.38 28.67
CA SER A 82 -13.22 -2.63 29.84
C SER A 82 -13.31 -1.11 29.64
N MET A 83 -13.29 -0.36 30.73
CA MET A 83 -13.21 1.10 30.66
C MET A 83 -11.83 1.56 30.17
N ALA A 84 -10.76 0.82 30.47
CA ALA A 84 -9.42 1.12 30.00
C ALA A 84 -9.34 1.05 28.46
N CYS A 85 -9.86 -0.03 27.88
CA CYS A 85 -9.92 -0.20 26.43
C CYS A 85 -10.75 0.88 25.74
N ARG A 86 -11.95 1.20 26.27
CA ARG A 86 -12.80 2.26 25.69
C ARG A 86 -12.20 3.66 25.71
N ARG A 87 -11.22 3.93 26.57
CA ARG A 87 -10.53 5.23 26.63
C ARG A 87 -9.35 5.33 25.66
N ASP A 88 -8.87 4.19 25.15
CA ASP A 88 -7.77 4.11 24.20
C ASP A 88 -8.32 3.75 22.82
N THR A 89 -8.26 4.71 21.89
CA THR A 89 -8.78 4.53 20.53
C THR A 89 -8.02 3.46 19.73
N CYS A 90 -6.83 3.04 20.17
CA CYS A 90 -6.06 1.97 19.54
C CYS A 90 -6.44 0.59 20.06
N CYS A 91 -7.10 0.49 21.21
CA CYS A 91 -7.32 -0.79 21.89
C CYS A 91 -8.12 -1.79 21.03
N VAL A 92 -9.21 -1.36 20.39
CA VAL A 92 -10.03 -2.25 19.53
C VAL A 92 -9.21 -2.84 18.38
N TRP A 93 -8.27 -2.06 17.84
CA TRP A 93 -7.45 -2.46 16.69
C TRP A 93 -6.44 -3.55 17.03
N ASP A 94 -6.05 -3.67 18.30
CA ASP A 94 -5.23 -4.79 18.78
C ASP A 94 -5.98 -6.14 18.72
N TYR A 95 -7.28 -6.14 19.06
CA TYR A 95 -8.12 -7.33 18.91
C TYR A 95 -8.40 -7.64 17.44
N ILE A 96 -8.69 -6.61 16.64
CA ILE A 96 -8.92 -6.78 15.19
C ILE A 96 -7.67 -7.32 14.49
N GLN A 97 -6.47 -6.81 14.79
CA GLN A 97 -5.24 -7.34 14.17
C GLN A 97 -4.95 -8.78 14.60
N SER A 98 -5.33 -9.16 15.82
CA SER A 98 -5.15 -10.54 16.29
C SER A 98 -6.04 -11.49 15.48
N ASP A 99 -7.32 -11.17 15.36
CA ASP A 99 -8.28 -11.95 14.55
C ASP A 99 -7.84 -12.03 13.09
N LEU A 100 -7.44 -10.89 12.50
CA LEU A 100 -6.96 -10.84 11.13
C LEU A 100 -5.66 -11.64 10.95
N THR A 101 -4.72 -11.58 11.89
CA THR A 101 -3.46 -12.33 11.77
C THR A 101 -3.73 -13.84 11.73
N GLU A 102 -4.62 -14.34 12.59
CA GLU A 102 -5.04 -15.75 12.58
C GLU A 102 -5.71 -16.13 11.25
N ILE A 103 -6.54 -15.25 10.69
CA ILE A 103 -7.24 -15.48 9.43
C ILE A 103 -6.32 -15.43 8.21
N LEU A 104 -5.26 -14.61 8.22
CA LEU A 104 -4.50 -14.23 7.03
C LEU A 104 -3.15 -14.96 6.85
N ILE A 105 -2.70 -15.72 7.86
CA ILE A 105 -1.43 -16.47 7.80
C ILE A 105 -1.65 -17.93 7.42
N GLU A 106 -0.69 -18.53 6.71
CA GLU A 106 -0.61 -19.97 6.47
C GLU A 106 0.16 -20.66 7.60
N ASN A 107 0.01 -21.99 7.70
CA ASN A 107 0.74 -22.81 8.67
C ASN A 107 2.27 -22.77 8.50
N ASP A 108 2.77 -22.42 7.31
CA ASP A 108 4.20 -22.29 7.03
C ASP A 108 4.76 -20.88 7.35
N GLY A 109 3.92 -19.98 7.87
CA GLY A 109 4.28 -18.62 8.22
C GLY A 109 4.29 -17.64 7.06
N THR A 110 3.91 -18.06 5.85
CA THR A 110 3.66 -17.16 4.72
C THR A 110 2.23 -16.62 4.74
N CYS A 111 1.94 -15.59 3.94
CA CYS A 111 0.57 -15.09 3.87
C CYS A 111 -0.31 -15.90 2.91
N ASN A 112 -1.57 -16.09 3.31
CA ASN A 112 -2.52 -16.93 2.58
C ASN A 112 -3.23 -16.19 1.45
N ARG A 113 -4.19 -16.87 0.79
CA ARG A 113 -4.99 -16.26 -0.28
C ARG A 113 -5.81 -15.06 0.18
N LEU A 114 -6.41 -15.11 1.37
CA LEU A 114 -7.21 -14.01 1.92
C LEU A 114 -6.35 -12.77 2.16
N ALA A 115 -5.10 -12.93 2.62
CA ALA A 115 -4.15 -11.83 2.75
C ALA A 115 -3.90 -11.15 1.40
N ARG A 116 -3.62 -11.92 0.36
CA ARG A 116 -3.44 -11.39 -1.00
C ARG A 116 -4.69 -10.66 -1.52
N GLN A 117 -5.87 -11.20 -1.23
CA GLN A 117 -7.14 -10.54 -1.57
C GLN A 117 -7.33 -9.25 -0.76
N ALA A 118 -6.92 -9.18 0.51
CA ALA A 118 -7.00 -7.98 1.36
C ALA A 118 -6.06 -6.88 0.87
N VAL A 119 -4.85 -7.25 0.42
CA VAL A 119 -3.92 -6.32 -0.24
C VAL A 119 -4.62 -5.67 -1.43
N ARG A 120 -5.26 -6.48 -2.29
CA ARG A 120 -6.01 -6.00 -3.45
C ARG A 120 -7.25 -5.19 -3.07
N LEU A 121 -8.00 -5.59 -2.04
CA LEU A 121 -9.20 -4.89 -1.56
C LEU A 121 -8.86 -3.45 -1.15
N GLY A 122 -7.78 -3.26 -0.39
CA GLY A 122 -7.30 -1.94 -0.01
C GLY A 122 -7.00 -1.03 -1.19
N PHE A 123 -6.36 -1.59 -2.24
CA PHE A 123 -6.11 -0.84 -3.48
C PHE A 123 -7.39 -0.56 -4.26
N HIS A 124 -8.31 -1.52 -4.38
CA HIS A 124 -9.52 -1.31 -5.17
C HIS A 124 -10.46 -0.28 -4.53
N ASP A 125 -10.54 -0.24 -3.20
CA ASP A 125 -11.31 0.76 -2.44
C ASP A 125 -10.68 2.15 -2.69
N ALA A 126 -9.42 2.32 -2.26
CA ALA A 126 -8.67 3.56 -2.40
C ALA A 126 -8.52 4.04 -3.86
N GLY A 127 -8.41 3.08 -4.78
CA GLY A 127 -8.16 3.28 -6.20
C GLY A 127 -9.40 3.71 -6.97
N ALA A 128 -10.62 3.61 -6.43
CA ALA A 128 -11.83 4.12 -7.05
C ALA A 128 -12.00 5.65 -6.90
N TRP A 129 -10.89 6.40 -6.99
CA TRP A 129 -10.84 7.85 -6.82
C TRP A 129 -10.00 8.54 -7.90
N SER A 130 -10.28 9.82 -8.13
CA SER A 130 -9.46 10.72 -8.95
C SER A 130 -9.59 12.16 -8.46
N GLN A 131 -8.71 13.06 -8.91
CA GLN A 131 -8.75 14.47 -8.53
C GLN A 131 -10.09 15.18 -8.87
N THR A 132 -10.88 14.64 -9.79
CA THR A 132 -12.20 15.18 -10.17
C THR A 132 -13.37 14.43 -9.53
N SER A 133 -13.11 13.32 -8.83
CA SER A 133 -14.12 12.52 -8.14
C SER A 133 -14.62 13.23 -6.89
N ARG A 134 -15.92 13.09 -6.60
CA ARG A 134 -16.55 13.58 -5.37
C ARG A 134 -16.72 12.50 -4.30
N THR A 135 -16.70 11.25 -4.71
CA THR A 135 -16.90 10.04 -3.91
C THR A 135 -15.85 8.99 -4.29
N GLY A 136 -15.84 7.86 -3.57
CA GLY A 136 -14.81 6.83 -3.66
C GLY A 136 -13.51 7.23 -2.96
N GLY A 137 -12.54 6.34 -3.04
CA GLY A 137 -11.28 6.46 -2.31
C GLY A 137 -11.27 5.49 -1.14
N ALA A 138 -10.40 5.73 -0.16
CA ALA A 138 -10.31 4.86 1.00
C ALA A 138 -11.45 5.16 1.97
N ASP A 139 -12.67 4.76 1.61
CA ASP A 139 -13.92 5.11 2.29
C ASP A 139 -14.78 3.90 2.67
N GLY A 140 -14.32 2.68 2.36
CA GLY A 140 -15.00 1.45 2.74
C GLY A 140 -16.13 1.05 1.81
N SER A 141 -16.31 1.76 0.69
CA SER A 141 -17.35 1.49 -0.30
C SER A 141 -17.32 0.04 -0.80
N LEU A 142 -16.16 -0.60 -0.91
CA LEU A 142 -16.09 -2.02 -1.29
C LEU A 142 -16.67 -3.01 -0.26
N LEU A 143 -16.68 -2.66 1.03
CA LEU A 143 -17.41 -3.47 2.02
C LEU A 143 -18.90 -3.17 1.95
N LEU A 144 -19.26 -1.88 1.90
CA LEU A 144 -20.62 -1.40 2.09
C LEU A 144 -21.51 -1.59 0.84
N SER A 145 -20.95 -1.43 -0.35
CA SER A 145 -21.68 -1.40 -1.62
C SER A 145 -21.68 -2.76 -2.31
N SER A 146 -22.82 -3.45 -2.24
CA SER A 146 -23.00 -4.71 -2.99
C SER A 146 -22.96 -4.47 -4.51
N ASN A 147 -23.40 -3.29 -4.97
CA ASN A 147 -23.36 -2.91 -6.38
C ASN A 147 -21.90 -2.77 -6.85
N GLU A 148 -21.05 -2.10 -6.08
CA GLU A 148 -19.63 -1.98 -6.42
C GLU A 148 -18.92 -3.33 -6.43
N MET A 149 -19.13 -4.15 -5.40
CA MET A 149 -18.52 -5.48 -5.33
C MET A 149 -18.98 -6.41 -6.46
N SER A 150 -20.18 -6.20 -7.02
CA SER A 150 -20.69 -6.97 -8.16
C SER A 150 -20.07 -6.60 -9.51
N GLN A 151 -19.33 -5.49 -9.59
CA GLN A 151 -18.65 -5.10 -10.83
C GLN A 151 -17.58 -6.12 -11.19
N SER A 152 -17.46 -6.46 -12.48
CA SER A 152 -16.52 -7.48 -12.96
C SER A 152 -15.06 -7.20 -12.60
N ILE A 153 -14.66 -5.92 -12.52
CA ILE A 153 -13.32 -5.51 -12.12
C ILE A 153 -12.99 -5.90 -10.66
N ASN A 154 -14.01 -6.16 -9.83
CA ASN A 154 -13.88 -6.55 -8.43
C ASN A 154 -14.04 -8.07 -8.20
N ASN A 155 -14.18 -8.87 -9.27
CA ASN A 155 -14.23 -10.33 -9.17
C ASN A 155 -12.98 -10.89 -8.45
N GLY A 156 -13.20 -11.82 -7.51
CA GLY A 156 -12.13 -12.47 -6.75
C GLY A 156 -11.83 -11.85 -5.39
N MET A 157 -12.62 -10.86 -4.95
CA MET A 157 -12.52 -10.24 -3.62
C MET A 157 -13.74 -10.50 -2.72
N GLN A 158 -14.69 -11.31 -3.17
CA GLN A 158 -15.92 -11.61 -2.42
C GLN A 158 -15.59 -12.31 -1.09
N ASP A 159 -14.70 -13.32 -1.11
CA ASP A 159 -14.30 -14.05 0.10
C ASP A 159 -13.72 -13.10 1.18
N ILE A 160 -12.80 -12.20 0.80
CA ILE A 160 -12.22 -11.26 1.76
C ILE A 160 -13.19 -10.17 2.20
N ARG A 161 -14.16 -9.81 1.35
CA ARG A 161 -15.25 -8.91 1.75
C ARG A 161 -16.11 -9.56 2.82
N ASP A 162 -16.45 -10.83 2.67
CA ASP A 162 -17.25 -11.56 3.66
C ASP A 162 -16.53 -11.60 5.02
N VAL A 163 -15.23 -11.88 5.03
CA VAL A 163 -14.38 -11.74 6.24
C VAL A 163 -14.44 -10.32 6.80
N GLY A 164 -14.30 -9.29 5.95
CA GLY A 164 -14.38 -7.90 6.37
C GLY A 164 -15.74 -7.54 6.98
N LEU A 165 -16.84 -8.06 6.44
CA LEU A 165 -18.19 -7.86 6.97
C LEU A 165 -18.38 -8.57 8.32
N GLU A 166 -17.82 -9.78 8.50
CA GLU A 166 -17.86 -10.48 9.79
C GLU A 166 -17.07 -9.73 10.88
N ILE A 167 -15.89 -9.20 10.53
CA ILE A 167 -15.09 -8.37 11.43
C ILE A 167 -15.82 -7.05 11.74
N LEU A 168 -16.39 -6.39 10.72
CA LEU A 168 -17.16 -5.17 10.92
C LEU A 168 -18.36 -5.43 11.84
N ASP A 169 -19.10 -6.52 11.63
CA ASP A 169 -20.25 -6.87 12.47
C ASP A 169 -19.85 -7.06 13.94
N ARG A 170 -18.73 -7.76 14.17
CA ARG A 170 -18.18 -8.02 15.50
C ARG A 170 -17.71 -6.76 16.21
N TYR A 171 -17.11 -5.81 15.49
CA TYR A 171 -16.37 -4.70 16.10
C TYR A 171 -16.98 -3.31 15.90
N GLN A 172 -18.00 -3.13 15.05
CA GLN A 172 -18.66 -1.83 14.80
C GLN A 172 -19.18 -1.15 16.07
N GLY A 173 -19.60 -1.94 17.08
CA GLY A 173 -20.04 -1.42 18.39
C GLY A 173 -18.94 -0.69 19.18
N PHE A 174 -17.68 -0.81 18.77
CA PHE A 174 -16.51 -0.14 19.37
C PHE A 174 -16.06 1.11 18.58
N GLY A 175 -16.85 1.55 17.59
CA GLY A 175 -16.61 2.82 16.89
C GLY A 175 -15.59 2.73 15.75
N ILE A 176 -15.40 1.55 15.15
CA ILE A 176 -14.66 1.42 13.89
C ILE A 176 -15.56 1.79 12.71
N SER A 177 -14.95 2.23 11.61
CA SER A 177 -15.61 2.46 10.33
C SER A 177 -15.19 1.40 9.31
N ALA A 178 -16.02 1.14 8.31
CA ALA A 178 -15.68 0.25 7.20
C ALA A 178 -14.44 0.74 6.44
N GLY A 179 -14.32 2.06 6.20
CA GLY A 179 -13.18 2.64 5.52
C GLY A 179 -11.87 2.45 6.29
N ASP A 180 -11.89 2.60 7.62
CA ASP A 180 -10.71 2.27 8.43
C ASP A 180 -10.41 0.77 8.41
N LEU A 181 -11.45 -0.07 8.50
CA LEU A 181 -11.30 -1.52 8.49
C LEU A 181 -10.65 -2.02 7.18
N VAL A 182 -11.09 -1.56 6.01
CA VAL A 182 -10.50 -1.96 4.72
C VAL A 182 -9.00 -1.69 4.68
N GLN A 183 -8.59 -0.47 5.07
CA GLN A 183 -7.19 -0.06 5.02
C GLN A 183 -6.37 -0.74 6.13
N PHE A 184 -6.97 -1.03 7.28
CA PHE A 184 -6.35 -1.79 8.35
C PHE A 184 -6.14 -3.26 7.94
N MET A 185 -7.13 -3.90 7.31
CA MET A 185 -7.02 -5.24 6.74
C MET A 185 -5.90 -5.32 5.71
N HIS A 186 -5.81 -4.33 4.81
CA HIS A 186 -4.70 -4.22 3.86
C HIS A 186 -3.34 -4.15 4.58
N ASN A 187 -3.19 -3.27 5.58
CA ASN A 187 -1.93 -3.11 6.30
C ASN A 187 -1.53 -4.35 7.10
N VAL A 188 -2.48 -5.02 7.77
CA VAL A 188 -2.22 -6.30 8.46
C VAL A 188 -1.81 -7.36 7.44
N ALA A 189 -2.51 -7.46 6.31
CA ALA A 189 -2.18 -8.40 5.24
C ALA A 189 -0.74 -8.21 4.70
N VAL A 190 -0.32 -6.95 4.51
CA VAL A 190 1.07 -6.64 4.13
C VAL A 190 2.05 -7.14 5.19
N VAL A 191 1.79 -6.90 6.48
CA VAL A 191 2.70 -7.27 7.57
C VAL A 191 2.79 -8.79 7.81
N VAL A 192 1.69 -9.53 7.64
CA VAL A 192 1.71 -11.00 7.77
C VAL A 192 2.41 -11.69 6.61
N CYS A 193 2.47 -11.07 5.43
CA CYS A 193 3.37 -11.53 4.37
C CYS A 193 4.82 -11.28 4.80
N PRO A 194 5.69 -12.31 4.92
CA PRO A 194 7.07 -12.12 5.33
C PRO A 194 7.78 -11.08 4.46
N LEU A 195 8.65 -10.27 5.09
CA LEU A 195 9.33 -9.11 4.49
C LEU A 195 8.43 -7.90 4.17
N GLY A 196 7.13 -7.98 4.46
CA GLY A 196 6.20 -6.89 4.26
C GLY A 196 6.54 -5.67 5.13
N PRO A 197 6.47 -4.46 4.57
CA PRO A 197 6.75 -3.25 5.34
C PRO A 197 5.64 -2.97 6.35
N ARG A 198 6.02 -2.43 7.51
CA ARG A 198 5.06 -1.80 8.43
C ARG A 198 4.73 -0.40 7.92
N ILE A 199 3.44 -0.15 7.73
CA ILE A 199 2.92 1.15 7.27
C ILE A 199 2.08 1.73 8.41
N LEU A 200 2.23 3.04 8.67
CA LEU A 200 1.39 3.72 9.65
C LEU A 200 -0.07 3.69 9.22
N THR A 201 -0.92 3.18 10.10
CA THR A 201 -2.37 3.22 9.92
C THR A 201 -2.94 4.44 10.62
N PHE A 202 -3.64 5.27 9.86
CA PHE A 202 -4.41 6.39 10.39
C PHE A 202 -5.87 5.97 10.51
N ILE A 203 -6.49 6.28 11.65
CA ILE A 203 -7.89 5.93 11.97
C ILE A 203 -8.71 7.22 12.04
N GLY A 204 -9.96 7.15 11.57
CA GLY A 204 -10.93 8.24 11.58
C GLY A 204 -11.58 8.49 10.22
N ARG A 205 -11.60 7.50 9.31
CA ARG A 205 -12.32 7.63 8.04
C ARG A 205 -13.83 7.66 8.26
N THR A 206 -14.51 8.48 7.47
CA THR A 206 -15.96 8.45 7.35
C THR A 206 -16.36 7.47 6.26
N ASP A 207 -17.31 6.61 6.57
CA ASP A 207 -17.84 5.62 5.64
C ASP A 207 -18.65 6.26 4.51
N ASN A 208 -18.52 5.69 3.31
CA ASN A 208 -19.31 6.02 2.13
C ASN A 208 -19.53 4.74 1.30
N ASP A 209 -20.73 4.54 0.75
CA ASP A 209 -21.08 3.39 -0.10
C ASP A 209 -21.17 3.75 -1.59
N GLU A 210 -20.91 5.02 -1.95
CA GLU A 210 -20.86 5.50 -3.32
C GLU A 210 -19.44 5.47 -3.89
N SER A 211 -19.25 4.71 -4.97
CA SER A 211 -17.98 4.63 -5.70
C SER A 211 -18.17 4.88 -7.20
N PRO A 212 -17.39 5.80 -7.82
CA PRO A 212 -17.47 6.07 -9.25
C PRO A 212 -16.89 4.93 -10.08
N ALA A 213 -17.63 4.49 -11.10
CA ALA A 213 -17.17 3.45 -12.02
C ALA A 213 -16.03 3.93 -12.95
N GLY A 214 -15.19 2.99 -13.38
CA GLY A 214 -14.20 3.23 -14.45
C GLY A 214 -12.92 3.95 -14.03
N LEU A 215 -12.65 4.11 -12.74
CA LEU A 215 -11.43 4.74 -12.24
C LEU A 215 -10.29 3.78 -11.90
N LEU A 216 -10.58 2.48 -11.85
CA LEU A 216 -9.58 1.44 -11.60
C LEU A 216 -8.86 1.04 -12.90
N PRO A 217 -7.53 0.80 -12.86
CA PRO A 217 -6.78 0.36 -14.02
C PRO A 217 -7.15 -1.08 -14.40
N THR A 218 -7.28 -1.34 -15.70
CA THR A 218 -7.41 -2.70 -16.25
C THR A 218 -6.03 -3.27 -16.59
N ASN A 219 -5.94 -4.59 -16.69
CA ASN A 219 -4.69 -5.31 -17.00
C ASN A 219 -4.19 -5.14 -18.45
N ASN A 220 -4.97 -4.51 -19.33
CA ASN A 220 -4.65 -4.29 -20.74
C ASN A 220 -4.32 -2.83 -21.09
N LEU A 221 -4.19 -1.95 -20.09
CA LEU A 221 -3.77 -0.57 -20.32
C LEU A 221 -2.32 -0.52 -20.83
N SER A 222 -2.04 0.41 -21.74
CA SER A 222 -0.65 0.73 -22.09
C SER A 222 0.05 1.43 -20.92
N ALA A 223 1.39 1.42 -20.93
CA ALA A 223 2.19 2.09 -19.90
C ALA A 223 1.83 3.59 -19.77
N ASP A 224 1.70 4.30 -20.89
CA ASP A 224 1.32 5.72 -20.89
C ASP A 224 -0.04 5.96 -20.24
N ARG A 225 -1.04 5.13 -20.56
CA ARG A 225 -2.37 5.21 -19.96
C ARG A 225 -2.35 4.85 -18.48
N MET A 226 -1.51 3.91 -18.06
CA MET A 226 -1.33 3.57 -16.64
C MET A 226 -0.75 4.75 -15.86
N ILE A 227 0.28 5.41 -16.42
CA ILE A 227 0.89 6.60 -15.83
C ILE A 227 -0.14 7.72 -15.70
N GLU A 228 -0.96 7.96 -16.72
CA GLU A 228 -2.02 8.98 -16.67
C GLU A 228 -3.10 8.69 -15.62
N VAL A 229 -3.53 7.42 -15.50
CA VAL A 229 -4.51 7.00 -14.47
C VAL A 229 -3.98 7.27 -13.07
N PHE A 230 -2.72 6.93 -12.80
CA PHE A 230 -2.09 7.15 -11.49
C PHE A 230 -1.73 8.62 -11.23
N ALA A 231 -1.35 9.38 -12.27
CA ALA A 231 -1.17 10.82 -12.16
C ALA A 231 -2.48 11.52 -11.76
N ASN A 232 -3.63 11.06 -12.28
CA ASN A 232 -4.94 11.55 -11.87
C ASN A 232 -5.34 11.11 -10.43
N LYS A 233 -4.55 10.24 -9.80
CA LYS A 233 -4.62 9.86 -8.38
C LYS A 233 -3.54 10.53 -7.53
N THR A 234 -2.77 11.46 -8.09
CA THR A 234 -1.63 12.17 -7.46
C THR A 234 -0.33 11.34 -7.32
N PHE A 235 -0.24 10.19 -7.98
CA PHE A 235 0.94 9.31 -7.98
C PHE A 235 1.85 9.63 -9.17
N GLY A 236 3.17 9.67 -8.95
CA GLY A 236 4.13 9.67 -10.06
C GLY A 236 4.46 8.31 -10.60
N THR A 237 5.36 8.31 -11.59
CA THR A 237 5.88 7.08 -12.18
C THR A 237 6.58 6.24 -11.12
N ARG A 238 7.36 6.87 -10.23
CA ARG A 238 8.02 6.16 -9.13
C ARG A 238 7.03 5.55 -8.14
N ASP A 239 5.95 6.27 -7.80
CA ASP A 239 4.93 5.77 -6.87
C ASP A 239 4.11 4.65 -7.52
N LEU A 240 3.77 4.79 -8.81
CA LEU A 240 3.13 3.74 -9.61
C LEU A 240 3.98 2.46 -9.61
N VAL A 241 5.28 2.57 -9.93
CA VAL A 241 6.18 1.42 -9.85
C VAL A 241 6.14 0.86 -8.43
N ALA A 242 6.31 1.66 -7.38
CA ALA A 242 6.25 1.16 -6.00
C ALA A 242 4.97 0.35 -5.69
N VAL A 243 3.79 0.82 -6.13
CA VAL A 243 2.50 0.12 -5.95
C VAL A 243 2.42 -1.17 -6.77
N VAL A 244 2.93 -1.18 -8.01
CA VAL A 244 3.01 -2.40 -8.85
C VAL A 244 3.78 -3.53 -8.15
N GLY A 245 4.68 -3.19 -7.23
CA GLY A 245 5.43 -4.16 -6.43
C GLY A 245 4.55 -5.08 -5.60
N ALA A 246 3.32 -4.68 -5.26
CA ALA A 246 2.36 -5.51 -4.55
C ALA A 246 2.00 -6.81 -5.30
N HIS A 247 2.26 -6.88 -6.62
CA HIS A 247 2.08 -8.10 -7.40
C HIS A 247 2.97 -9.27 -6.94
N THR A 248 4.00 -9.03 -6.13
CA THR A 248 4.78 -10.10 -5.50
C THR A 248 3.95 -10.97 -4.56
N THR A 249 2.85 -10.46 -4.02
CA THR A 249 1.88 -11.21 -3.22
C THR A 249 0.54 -11.32 -3.94
N ALA A 250 0.55 -11.72 -5.20
CA ALA A 250 -0.66 -11.80 -6.03
C ALA A 250 -0.78 -13.10 -6.83
N GLY A 251 -2.00 -13.39 -7.28
CA GLY A 251 -2.31 -14.44 -8.24
C GLY A 251 -3.54 -14.08 -9.06
N GLN A 252 -3.69 -14.71 -10.22
CA GLN A 252 -4.78 -14.43 -11.16
C GLN A 252 -5.81 -15.57 -11.19
N PHE A 253 -7.09 -15.21 -11.32
CA PHE A 253 -8.20 -16.17 -11.40
C PHE A 253 -9.06 -16.00 -12.65
N PHE A 254 -9.07 -14.80 -13.22
CA PHE A 254 -10.02 -14.39 -14.26
C PHE A 254 -9.35 -13.89 -15.54
N VAL A 255 -8.01 -13.85 -15.59
CA VAL A 255 -7.27 -13.42 -16.78
C VAL A 255 -7.09 -14.60 -17.72
N ASP A 256 -6.52 -15.70 -17.23
CA ASP A 256 -6.51 -17.00 -17.88
C ASP A 256 -7.20 -18.02 -16.96
N THR A 257 -8.46 -18.31 -17.28
CA THR A 257 -9.30 -19.20 -16.46
C THR A 257 -8.82 -20.64 -16.44
N ASN A 258 -8.00 -21.07 -17.40
CA ASN A 258 -7.39 -22.41 -17.38
C ASN A 258 -6.27 -22.51 -16.33
N ARG A 259 -5.83 -21.37 -15.79
CA ARG A 259 -4.73 -21.25 -14.83
C ARG A 259 -5.16 -20.48 -13.59
N ALA A 260 -6.45 -20.53 -13.26
CA ALA A 260 -6.98 -19.85 -12.10
C ALA A 260 -6.23 -20.26 -10.82
N GLY A 261 -5.77 -19.28 -10.06
CA GLY A 261 -4.92 -19.44 -8.88
C GLY A 261 -3.41 -19.39 -9.17
N ALA A 262 -3.00 -19.24 -10.43
CA ALA A 262 -1.58 -19.08 -10.76
C ALA A 262 -1.02 -17.79 -10.13
N PRO A 263 0.13 -17.86 -9.44
CA PRO A 263 0.76 -16.70 -8.81
C PRO A 263 1.41 -15.79 -9.85
N LEU A 264 1.62 -14.52 -9.50
CA LEU A 264 2.31 -13.53 -10.36
C LEU A 264 3.84 -13.51 -10.19
N ASP A 265 4.38 -14.30 -9.26
CA ASP A 265 5.80 -14.63 -9.17
C ASP A 265 5.98 -16.01 -8.51
N THR A 266 7.22 -16.45 -8.29
CA THR A 266 7.50 -17.76 -7.68
C THR A 266 7.26 -17.83 -6.17
N THR A 267 6.98 -16.72 -5.49
CA THR A 267 6.92 -16.58 -4.03
C THR A 267 5.69 -15.79 -3.55
N PRO A 268 4.45 -16.14 -3.96
CA PRO A 268 3.24 -15.33 -3.73
C PRO A 268 2.85 -15.14 -2.25
N GLY A 269 3.46 -15.90 -1.34
CA GLY A 269 3.24 -15.79 0.10
C GLY A 269 4.21 -14.82 0.80
N VAL A 270 5.17 -14.24 0.08
CA VAL A 270 6.28 -13.43 0.62
C VAL A 270 6.30 -12.07 -0.08
N TRP A 271 6.42 -10.99 0.70
CA TRP A 271 6.52 -9.63 0.17
C TRP A 271 7.96 -9.29 -0.22
N ASP A 272 8.45 -9.86 -1.33
CA ASP A 272 9.80 -9.61 -1.81
C ASP A 272 9.83 -8.80 -3.12
N ILE A 273 10.89 -8.96 -3.92
CA ILE A 273 11.08 -8.23 -5.18
C ILE A 273 11.17 -9.18 -6.37
N ASN A 274 10.75 -10.44 -6.22
CA ASN A 274 10.86 -11.47 -7.25
C ASN A 274 9.98 -11.16 -8.45
N TYR A 275 8.76 -10.64 -8.25
CA TYR A 275 7.92 -10.12 -9.32
C TYR A 275 8.71 -9.27 -10.33
N TYR A 276 9.45 -8.25 -9.87
CA TYR A 276 10.25 -7.41 -10.76
C TYR A 276 11.37 -8.16 -11.48
N ARG A 277 12.04 -9.07 -10.76
CA ARG A 277 13.14 -9.85 -11.34
C ARG A 277 12.64 -10.79 -12.43
N GLU A 278 11.50 -11.43 -12.20
CA GLU A 278 10.92 -12.45 -13.08
C GLU A 278 10.27 -11.84 -14.32
N VAL A 279 9.55 -10.72 -14.19
CA VAL A 279 8.92 -10.06 -15.35
C VAL A 279 9.91 -9.42 -16.32
N LEU A 280 11.17 -9.23 -15.90
CA LEU A 280 12.25 -8.71 -16.74
C LEU A 280 13.05 -9.79 -17.46
N THR A 281 12.74 -11.07 -17.26
CA THR A 281 13.43 -12.17 -17.94
C THR A 281 13.00 -12.31 -19.40
N ASP A 282 13.83 -12.96 -20.23
CA ASP A 282 13.52 -13.23 -21.65
C ASP A 282 12.33 -14.19 -21.84
N SER A 283 11.90 -14.86 -20.78
CA SER A 283 10.77 -15.78 -20.75
C SER A 283 10.05 -15.61 -19.42
N PRO A 284 9.34 -14.47 -19.23
CA PRO A 284 8.66 -14.20 -17.98
C PRO A 284 7.68 -15.33 -17.71
N PRO A 285 7.50 -15.73 -16.43
CA PRO A 285 6.52 -16.75 -16.13
C PRO A 285 5.19 -16.29 -16.69
N ARG A 286 4.53 -17.17 -17.43
CA ARG A 286 3.16 -16.89 -17.84
C ARG A 286 2.35 -16.96 -16.56
N PHE A 287 1.54 -15.97 -16.26
CA PHE A 287 0.66 -15.96 -15.10
C PHE A 287 -0.78 -16.27 -15.54
#